data_AF-A0A0Q7BEP7-F1
#
_entry.id   AF-A0A0Q7BEP7-F1
#
_cell.length_a   1.000
_cell.length_b   1.000
_cell.length_c   1.000
_cell.angle_alpha   90.00
_cell.angle_beta   90.00
_cell.angle_gamma   90.00
#
_symmetry.space_group_name_H-M   'P 1'
#
loop_
_entity.id
_entity.type
_entity.pdbx_description
1 polymer ?
#
loop_
_entity_poly.entity_id
_entity_poly.type
_entity_poly.pdbx_seq_one_letter_code
_entity_poly.pdbx_strand_id
1 'polypeptide(L)'
;MQTTPSPALNQVDVPTTPANSDPGDIDSVYQNLVSGVGHEQVTDDNVEELIRRADADKHPVLAAELREWRSATGEDANIDLDPAHRS
;
A
#
# COMPACT_ATOMS: atom_id res chain seq x y z
N MET A 1 -25.73 -32.70 -30.28
CA MET A 1 -24.38 -32.70 -29.69
C MET A 1 -23.47 -31.87 -30.60
N GLN A 2 -23.26 -30.60 -30.26
CA GLN A 2 -22.16 -29.73 -30.70
C GLN A 2 -22.47 -28.29 -30.25
N THR A 3 -21.67 -27.78 -29.32
CA THR A 3 -21.32 -26.36 -29.21
C THR A 3 -19.86 -26.24 -28.75
N THR A 4 -19.16 -25.42 -29.50
CA THR A 4 -17.76 -25.03 -29.64
C THR A 4 -17.02 -24.49 -28.39
N PRO A 5 -15.67 -24.36 -28.47
CA PRO A 5 -14.80 -23.93 -27.37
C PRO A 5 -14.82 -22.41 -27.09
N SER A 6 -14.28 -22.06 -25.92
CA SER A 6 -14.13 -20.72 -25.33
C SER A 6 -13.57 -19.63 -26.26
N PRO A 7 -14.00 -18.38 -26.05
CA PRO A 7 -13.08 -17.25 -26.10
C PRO A 7 -13.17 -16.46 -24.78
N ALA A 8 -12.29 -16.75 -23.84
CA ALA A 8 -11.99 -15.84 -22.74
C ALA A 8 -11.06 -14.74 -23.27
N LEU A 9 -11.63 -13.80 -24.04
CA LEU A 9 -10.97 -12.59 -24.51
C LEU A 9 -11.79 -11.39 -24.07
N ASN A 10 -11.59 -10.95 -22.83
CA ASN A 10 -11.85 -9.56 -22.46
C ASN A 10 -10.76 -9.08 -21.49
N GLN A 11 -9.52 -9.23 -21.96
CA GLN A 11 -8.37 -8.46 -21.52
C GLN A 11 -8.61 -7.01 -21.97
N VAL A 12 -9.07 -6.17 -21.04
CA VAL A 12 -9.09 -4.72 -21.22
C VAL A 12 -7.69 -4.22 -20.87
N ASP A 13 -6.98 -3.84 -21.93
CA ASP A 13 -5.73 -3.09 -21.91
C ASP A 13 -6.01 -1.67 -21.40
N VAL A 14 -5.54 -1.37 -20.19
CA VAL A 14 -5.21 -0.01 -19.76
C VAL A 14 -3.81 -0.06 -19.15
N PRO A 15 -2.86 0.78 -19.59
CA PRO A 15 -1.62 0.95 -18.86
C PRO A 15 -1.90 1.94 -17.73
N THR A 16 -1.99 1.47 -16.49
CA THR A 16 -1.63 2.17 -15.23
C THR A 16 -2.34 1.49 -14.06
N THR A 17 -1.52 0.97 -13.15
CA THR A 17 -1.87 0.36 -11.84
C THR A 17 -2.53 -1.02 -11.94
N PRO A 18 -1.86 -2.12 -11.51
CA PRO A 18 -2.58 -3.35 -11.22
C PRO A 18 -3.57 -3.04 -10.08
N ALA A 19 -4.84 -2.86 -10.43
CA ALA A 19 -5.97 -2.54 -9.56
C ALA A 19 -6.38 -3.70 -8.63
N ASN A 20 -5.40 -4.51 -8.23
CA ASN A 20 -5.57 -5.72 -7.43
C ASN A 20 -4.28 -6.04 -6.67
N SER A 21 -3.59 -5.03 -6.13
CA SER A 21 -2.59 -5.34 -5.11
C SER A 21 -3.39 -5.59 -3.83
N ASP A 22 -3.79 -6.85 -3.66
CA ASP A 22 -4.38 -7.31 -2.42
C ASP A 22 -3.46 -6.87 -1.26
N PRO A 23 -3.99 -6.26 -0.18
CA PRO A 23 -3.15 -5.78 0.92
C PRO A 23 -2.38 -6.90 1.63
N GLY A 24 -2.75 -8.17 1.42
CA GLY A 24 -1.98 -9.35 1.82
C GLY A 24 -0.84 -9.72 0.86
N ASP A 25 -0.81 -9.15 -0.34
CA ASP A 25 0.22 -9.34 -1.36
C ASP A 25 1.37 -8.32 -1.18
N ILE A 26 2.20 -8.56 -0.15
CA ILE A 26 3.28 -7.67 0.29
C ILE A 26 4.20 -7.24 -0.86
N ASP A 27 4.45 -8.12 -1.83
CA ASP A 27 5.27 -7.83 -3.01
C ASP A 27 4.67 -6.72 -3.88
N SER A 28 3.40 -6.90 -4.23
CA SER A 28 2.66 -5.96 -5.07
C SER A 28 2.52 -4.60 -4.39
N VAL A 29 2.19 -4.59 -3.08
CA VAL A 29 2.13 -3.36 -2.28
C VAL A 29 3.50 -2.68 -2.23
N TYR A 30 4.58 -3.44 -2.00
CA TYR A 30 5.94 -2.90 -1.97
C TYR A 30 6.36 -2.28 -3.31
N GLN A 31 6.10 -2.93 -4.45
CA GLN A 31 6.44 -2.38 -5.77
C GLN A 31 5.70 -1.07 -6.07
N ASN A 32 4.43 -0.97 -5.65
CA ASN A 32 3.66 0.26 -5.76
C ASN A 32 4.31 1.39 -4.93
N LEU A 33 4.70 1.09 -3.69
CA LEU A 33 5.34 2.05 -2.80
C LEU A 33 6.70 2.52 -3.34
N VAL A 34 7.50 1.62 -3.89
CA VAL A 34 8.76 1.98 -4.56
C VAL A 34 8.51 2.89 -5.77
N SER A 35 7.38 2.71 -6.44
CA SER A 35 6.92 3.58 -7.53
C SER A 35 6.27 4.89 -7.04
N GLY A 36 6.15 5.10 -5.72
CA GLY A 36 5.56 6.29 -5.10
C GLY A 36 4.03 6.30 -5.05
N VAL A 37 3.36 5.16 -5.20
CA VAL A 37 1.89 5.03 -5.20
C VAL A 37 1.42 3.92 -4.25
N GLY A 38 0.11 3.85 -3.97
CA GLY A 38 -0.46 2.70 -3.23
C GLY A 38 -0.23 2.74 -1.71
N HIS A 39 0.09 3.92 -1.19
CA HIS A 39 0.15 4.21 0.24
C HIS A 39 -1.14 3.81 0.99
N GLU A 40 -2.31 3.96 0.37
CA GLU A 40 -3.62 3.49 0.89
C GLU A 40 -3.72 1.97 1.13
N GLN A 41 -2.81 1.18 0.58
CA GLN A 41 -2.75 -0.28 0.73
C GLN A 41 -1.85 -0.68 1.90
N VAL A 42 -1.17 0.28 2.54
CA VAL A 42 -0.40 0.06 3.76
C VAL A 42 -1.38 -0.01 4.94
N THR A 43 -1.35 -1.12 5.66
CA THR A 43 -2.17 -1.40 6.82
C THR A 43 -1.27 -1.72 8.02
N ASP A 44 -1.84 -1.71 9.21
CA ASP A 44 -1.12 -2.03 10.45
C ASP A 44 -0.56 -3.46 10.44
N ASP A 45 -1.21 -4.35 9.68
CA ASP A 45 -0.84 -5.76 9.52
C ASP A 45 0.36 -5.94 8.57
N ASN A 46 0.42 -5.17 7.47
CA ASN A 46 1.47 -5.32 6.46
C ASN A 46 2.65 -4.36 6.63
N VAL A 47 2.49 -3.24 7.35
CA VAL A 47 3.50 -2.17 7.46
C VAL A 47 4.82 -2.67 8.05
N GLU A 48 4.79 -3.59 9.02
CA GLU A 48 6.01 -4.15 9.60
C GLU A 48 6.81 -4.96 8.57
N GLU A 49 6.12 -5.78 7.77
CA GLU A 49 6.77 -6.60 6.74
C GLU A 49 7.29 -5.74 5.59
N LEU A 50 6.57 -4.68 5.22
CA LEU A 50 7.01 -3.70 4.22
C LEU A 50 8.28 -2.96 4.68
N ILE A 51 8.40 -2.60 5.97
CA ILE A 51 9.62 -2.00 6.54
C ILE A 51 10.80 -2.97 6.44
N ARG A 52 10.61 -4.24 6.79
CA ARG A 52 11.66 -5.26 6.71
C ARG A 52 12.13 -5.45 5.28
N ARG A 53 11.19 -5.47 4.34
CA ARG A 53 11.49 -5.61 2.91
C ARG A 53 12.27 -4.41 2.37
N ALA A 54 11.88 -3.19 2.73
CA ALA A 54 12.62 -1.98 2.38
C ALA A 54 14.04 -1.97 2.95
N ASP A 55 14.26 -2.46 4.18
CA ASP A 55 15.60 -2.56 4.78
C ASP A 55 16.49 -3.60 4.07
N ALA A 56 15.91 -4.76 3.72
CA ALA A 56 16.58 -5.82 2.97
C ALA A 56 17.01 -5.34 1.57
N ASP A 57 16.14 -4.57 0.90
CA ASP A 57 16.36 -4.01 -0.43
C ASP A 57 17.19 -2.72 -0.44
N LYS A 58 17.62 -2.24 0.74
CA LYS A 58 18.40 -0.99 0.91
C LYS A 58 17.66 0.26 0.42
N HIS A 59 16.36 0.34 0.70
CA HIS A 59 15.51 1.51 0.50
C HIS A 59 15.27 2.25 1.84
N PRO A 60 16.26 3.01 2.37
CA PRO A 60 16.17 3.62 3.69
C PRO A 60 15.12 4.73 3.80
N VAL A 61 14.83 5.43 2.70
CA VAL A 61 13.80 6.49 2.68
C VAL A 61 12.42 5.87 2.86
N LEU A 62 12.08 4.87 2.04
CA LEU A 62 10.81 4.15 2.14
C LEU A 62 10.64 3.47 3.52
N ALA A 63 11.71 2.87 4.05
CA ALA A 63 11.68 2.28 5.38
C ALA A 63 11.41 3.32 6.49
N ALA A 64 11.93 4.55 6.35
CA ALA A 64 11.66 5.63 7.28
C ALA A 64 10.20 6.11 7.16
N GLU A 65 9.71 6.34 5.94
CA GLU A 65 8.33 6.76 5.70
C GLU A 65 7.31 5.77 6.28
N LEU A 66 7.53 4.47 6.07
CA LEU A 66 6.66 3.42 6.62
C LEU A 66 6.70 3.37 8.16
N ARG A 67 7.84 3.69 8.80
CA ARG A 67 7.93 3.81 10.26
C ARG A 67 7.18 5.01 10.79
N GLU A 68 7.23 6.13 10.08
CA GLU A 68 6.47 7.34 10.40
C GLU A 68 4.97 7.06 10.27
N TRP A 69 4.56 6.38 9.22
CA TRP A 69 3.17 5.93 9.00
C TRP A 69 2.67 5.02 10.12
N ARG A 70 3.42 3.97 10.46
CA ARG A 70 3.10 3.08 11.58
C ARG A 70 2.95 3.85 12.91
N SER A 71 3.79 4.87 13.12
CA SER A 71 3.72 5.70 14.32
C SER A 71 2.51 6.63 14.32
N ALA A 72 2.04 7.06 13.15
CA ALA A 72 0.85 7.88 12.99
C ALA A 72 -0.47 7.07 13.07
N THR A 73 -0.47 5.79 12.66
CA THR A 73 -1.66 4.92 12.76
C THR A 73 -1.80 4.25 14.13
N GLY A 74 -0.70 4.04 14.85
CA GLY A 74 -0.69 3.51 16.21
C GLY A 74 -0.94 4.58 17.28
N GLU A 75 -2.20 4.79 17.64
CA GLU A 75 -2.66 5.29 18.97
C GLU A 75 -2.18 6.66 19.51
N ASP A 76 -1.33 7.44 18.82
CA ASP A 76 -0.94 8.81 19.24
C ASP A 76 -1.37 9.92 18.27
N ALA A 77 -2.26 9.62 17.33
CA ALA A 77 -3.09 10.66 16.71
C ALA A 77 -4.21 11.12 17.66
N ASN A 78 -3.93 11.26 18.96
CA ASN A 78 -4.59 12.30 19.76
C ASN A 78 -4.04 13.65 19.30
N ILE A 79 -4.30 14.00 18.03
CA ILE A 79 -4.32 15.40 17.64
C ILE A 79 -5.56 15.96 18.34
N ASP A 80 -5.34 16.40 19.57
CA ASP A 80 -6.12 17.42 20.25
C ASP A 80 -6.26 18.63 19.31
N LEU A 81 -7.26 18.57 18.44
CA LEU A 81 -7.82 19.71 17.74
C LEU A 81 -8.86 20.34 18.67
N ASP A 82 -8.46 20.77 19.87
CA ASP A 82 -9.28 21.69 20.68
C ASP A 82 -8.83 23.14 20.42
N PRO A 83 -9.63 23.96 19.71
CA PRO A 83 -9.30 25.35 19.42
C PRO A 83 -9.68 26.34 20.54
N ALA A 84 -9.89 25.95 21.80
CA ALA A 84 -10.34 26.88 22.83
C ALA A 84 -9.25 27.84 23.38
N HIS A 85 -8.06 27.90 22.79
CA HIS A 85 -6.98 28.79 23.25
C HIS A 85 -6.29 29.58 22.12
N ARG A 86 -7.00 30.52 21.48
CA ARG A 86 -6.34 31.72 20.93
C ARG A 86 -7.27 32.94 20.83
N SER A 87 -7.03 33.89 21.74
CA SER A 87 -7.51 35.29 21.83
C SER A 87 -8.72 35.53 22.71
#